data_AF-A0A2V6DG87-F1
#
_entry.id   AF-A0A2V6DG87-F1
#
_cell.length_a   1.000
_cell.length_b   1.000
_cell.length_c   1.000
_cell.angle_alpha   90.00
_cell.angle_beta   90.00
_cell.angle_gamma   90.00
#
_symmetry.space_group_name_H-M   'P 1'
#
loop_
_entity.id
_entity.type
_entity.pdbx_description
1 polymer ?
#
loop_
_entity_poly.entity_id
_entity_poly.type
_entity_poly.pdbx_seq_one_letter_code
_entity_poly.pdbx_strand_id
1 'polypeptide(L)' 'MPKFFIKTYGCQMNERDSEQVAHSLVARGYERVDSEVDADVVLLNSCSVRDMAEQKALGKMGMLGRIRKNRPETV' A
#
# COMPACT_ATOMS: atom_id res chain seq x y z
N MET A 1 -6.17 -5.88 -15.92
CA MET A 1 -4.98 -6.22 -15.11
C MET A 1 -5.31 -5.90 -13.67
N PRO A 2 -4.84 -6.69 -12.68
CA PRO A 2 -5.04 -6.37 -11.28
C PRO A 2 -4.32 -5.07 -10.93
N LYS A 3 -5.00 -4.19 -10.19
CA LYS A 3 -4.54 -2.85 -9.85
C LYS A 3 -3.95 -2.82 -8.46
N PHE A 4 -2.85 -2.08 -8.26
CA PHE A 4 -2.23 -1.93 -6.95
C PHE A 4 -1.94 -0.47 -6.61
N PHE A 5 -2.04 -0.17 -5.32
CA PHE A 5 -1.66 1.11 -4.73
C PHE A 5 -0.64 0.89 -3.62
N ILE A 6 0.40 1.72 -3.56
CA ILE A 6 1.40 1.71 -2.49
C ILE A 6 1.31 3.03 -1.73
N LYS A 7 1.12 2.94 -0.41
CA LYS A 7 1.25 4.07 0.50
C LYS A 7 2.50 3.90 1.35
N THR A 8 3.44 4.84 1.21
CA THR A 8 4.67 4.87 2.00
C THR A 8 4.51 5.78 3.23
N TYR A 9 4.99 5.31 4.38
CA TYR A 9 5.15 6.06 5.62
C TYR A 9 6.59 5.86 6.13
N GLY A 10 7.39 6.92 6.20
CA GLY A 10 8.75 6.78 6.73
C GLY A 10 9.73 7.76 6.10
N CYS A 11 10.81 7.22 5.55
CA CYS A 11 11.90 8.00 4.95
C CYS A 11 12.21 7.55 3.52
N GLN A 12 13.28 8.12 2.95
CA GLN A 12 13.76 7.82 1.60
C GLN A 12 14.06 6.32 1.37
N MET A 13 14.43 5.59 2.42
CA MET A 13 14.62 4.13 2.34
C MET A 13 13.31 3.42 1.99
N ASN A 14 12.21 3.76 2.68
CA ASN A 14 10.91 3.17 2.38
C ASN A 14 10.41 3.55 0.99
N GLU A 15 10.68 4.77 0.51
CA GLU A 15 10.30 5.16 -0.86
C GLU A 15 11.05 4.31 -1.89
N ARG A 16 12.36 4.11 -1.71
CA ARG A 16 13.16 3.23 -2.58
C ARG A 16 12.67 1.78 -2.53
N ASP A 17 12.28 1.28 -1.37
CA ASP A 17 11.73 -0.07 -1.24
C ASP A 17 10.36 -0.18 -1.95
N SER A 18 9.51 0.84 -1.81
CA SER A 18 8.23 0.94 -2.51
C SER A 18 8.42 0.95 -4.03
N GLU A 19 9.43 1.65 -4.55
CA GLU A 19 9.76 1.64 -5.98
C GLU A 19 10.23 0.27 -6.48
N GLN A 20 11.06 -0.44 -5.70
CA GLN A 20 11.49 -1.80 -6.05
C GLN A 20 10.32 -2.78 -6.11
N VAL A 21 9.41 -2.71 -5.12
CA VAL A 21 8.19 -3.52 -5.10
C VAL A 21 7.28 -3.16 -6.26
N ALA A 22 7.11 -1.87 -6.56
CA ALA A 22 6.31 -1.40 -7.70
C ALA A 22 6.84 -1.96 -9.03
N HIS A 23 8.15 -1.90 -9.28
CA HIS A 23 8.75 -2.49 -10.48
C HIS A 23 8.48 -3.99 -10.58
N SER A 24 8.61 -4.72 -9.46
CA SER A 24 8.34 -6.16 -9.42
C SER A 24 6.88 -6.51 -9.72
N LEU A 25 5.93 -5.70 -9.23
CA LEU A 25 4.50 -5.87 -9.50
C LEU A 25 4.15 -5.56 -10.96
N VAL A 26 4.69 -4.46 -11.51
CA VAL A 26 4.52 -4.12 -12.92
C VAL A 26 5.08 -5.21 -13.83
N ALA A 27 6.27 -5.74 -13.52
CA ALA A 27 6.87 -6.86 -14.27
C ALA A 27 6.01 -8.14 -14.24
N ARG A 28 5.14 -8.29 -13.23
CA ARG A 28 4.17 -9.40 -13.11
C ARG A 28 2.81 -9.08 -13.72
N GLY A 29 2.65 -7.94 -14.39
CA GLY A 29 1.41 -7.55 -15.09
C GLY A 29 0.37 -6.85 -14.22
N TYR A 30 0.78 -6.30 -13.06
CA TYR A 30 -0.08 -5.42 -12.28
C TYR A 30 -0.02 -3.98 -12.79
N GLU A 31 -1.10 -3.23 -12.60
CA GLU A 31 -1.21 -1.82 -12.97
C GLU A 31 -1.16 -0.95 -11.72
N ARG A 32 -0.25 0.04 -11.68
CA ARG A 32 -0.19 0.99 -10.57
C ARG A 32 -1.30 2.03 -10.72
N VAL A 33 -2.03 2.29 -9.65
CA VAL A 33 -3.02 3.38 -9.56
C VAL A 33 -2.60 4.44 -8.56
N ASP A 34 -3.16 5.64 -8.69
CA ASP A 34 -2.86 6.79 -7.82
C ASP A 34 -3.77 6.86 -6.58
N SER A 35 -4.81 6.03 -6.54
CA SER A 35 -5.78 5.99 -5.45
C SER A 35 -6.04 4.56 -4.98
N GLU A 36 -6.09 4.40 -3.67
CA GLU A 36 -6.46 3.14 -3.01
C GLU A 36 -7.89 2.66 -3.33
N VAL A 37 -8.78 3.56 -3.76
CA VAL A 37 -10.18 3.20 -4.10
C VAL A 37 -10.29 2.42 -5.41
N ASP A 38 -9.30 2.60 -6.28
CA ASP A 38 -9.20 1.98 -7.60
C ASP A 38 -8.32 0.73 -7.59
N ALA A 39 -7.75 0.38 -6.43
CA ALA A 39 -6.82 -0.72 -6.27
C ALA A 39 -7.52 -2.02 -5.86
N ASP A 40 -7.08 -3.12 -6.44
CA ASP A 40 -7.40 -4.48 -5.98
C ASP A 40 -6.47 -4.90 -4.84
N VAL A 41 -5.26 -4.34 -4.78
CA VAL A 41 -4.26 -4.61 -3.74
C VAL A 41 -3.71 -3.30 -3.17
N VAL A 42 -3.75 -3.13 -1.84
CA VAL A 42 -3.19 -1.95 -1.16
C VAL A 42 -2.00 -2.34 -0.29
N LEU A 43 -0.80 -1.89 -0.65
CA LEU A 43 0.41 -2.04 0.17
C LEU A 43 0.64 -0.80 1.02
N LEU A 44 0.77 -1.00 2.34
CA LEU A 44 1.24 0.02 3.27
C LEU A 44 2.69 -0.29 3.66
N ASN A 45 3.65 0.50 3.17
CA ASN A 45 5.06 0.37 3.54
C ASN A 45 5.38 1.34 4.68
N SER A 46 5.86 0.84 5.81
CA SER A 46 6.15 1.65 6.99
C SER A 46 7.53 1.39 7.57
N CYS A 47 8.06 2.37 8.31
CA CYS A 47 9.23 2.20 9.15
C CYS A 47 8.82 1.66 10.54
N SER A 48 9.49 0.62 11.03
CA SER A 48 9.23 0.00 12.35
C SER A 48 9.98 0.66 13.51
N VAL A 49 10.94 1.53 13.22
CA VAL A 49 11.74 2.23 14.24
C VAL A 49 11.29 3.68 14.46
N ARG A 50 10.17 4.08 13.83
CA ARG A 50 9.58 5.41 13.94
C ARG A 50 8.10 5.28 14.29
N ASP A 51 7.79 5.43 15.58
CA ASP A 51 6.44 5.25 16.14
C ASP A 51 5.36 5.99 15.33
N MET A 52 5.61 7.24 14.93
CA MET A 52 4.62 8.01 14.18
C MET A 52 4.35 7.44 12.78
N ALA A 53 5.36 6.87 12.11
CA ALA A 53 5.17 6.23 10.81
C ALA A 53 4.33 4.96 10.96
N GLU A 54 4.67 4.13 11.95
CA GLU A 54 3.94 2.91 12.28
C GLU A 54 2.48 3.20 12.67
N GLN A 55 2.23 4.15 13.56
CA GLN A 55 0.87 4.54 13.96
C GLN A 55 0.02 5.00 12.77
N LYS A 56 0.60 5.76 11.83
CA LYS A 56 -0.10 6.18 10.61
C LYS A 56 -0.44 4.99 9.72
N ALA A 57 0.50 4.05 9.55
CA ALA A 57 0.27 2.84 8.77
C ALA A 57 -0.81 1.95 9.40
N LEU A 58 -0.76 1.71 10.71
CA LEU A 58 -1.76 0.93 11.44
C LEU A 58 -3.14 1.59 11.40
N GLY A 59 -3.21 2.91 11.61
CA GLY A 59 -4.46 3.66 11.50
C GLY A 59 -5.07 3.53 10.10
N LYS A 60 -4.23 3.61 9.05
CA LYS A 60 -4.67 3.42 7.67
C LYS A 60 -5.14 2.00 7.40
N MET A 61 -4.43 0.99 7.88
CA MET A 61 -4.81 -0.41 7.78
C MET A 61 -6.19 -0.65 8.42
N GLY A 62 -6.43 -0.07 9.60
CA GLY A 62 -7.73 -0.15 10.29
C GLY A 62 -8.87 0.48 9.48
N MET A 63 -8.63 1.62 8.82
CA MET A 63 -9.63 2.25 7.94
C MET A 63 -9.92 1.38 6.71
N LEU A 64 -8.88 0.86 6.05
CA LEU A 64 -9.03 -0.03 4.88
C LEU A 64 -9.74 -1.33 5.25
N GLY A 65 -9.46 -1.91 6.41
CA GLY A 65 -10.17 -3.10 6.90
C GLY A 65 -11.67 -2.88 7.09
N ARG A 66 -12.10 -1.67 7.44
CA ARG A 66 -13.54 -1.31 7.50
C ARG A 66 -14.15 -1.22 6.11
N ILE A 67 -13.42 -0.68 5.13
CA ILE A 67 -13.86 -0.54 3.74
C ILE A 67 -13.95 -1.91 3.06
N ARG A 68 -12.98 -2.82 3.31
CA ARG A 68 -12.97 -4.19 2.79
C ARG A 68 -14.21 -5.00 3.18
N LYS A 69 -14.91 -4.67 4.27
CA LYS A 69 -16.20 -5.30 4.59
C LYS A 69 -17.25 -5.14 3.48
N ASN A 70 -17.13 -4.06 2.70
CA ASN A 70 -18.03 -3.77 1.58
C ASN A 70 -17.42 -4.16 0.21
N ARG A 71 -16.14 -4.57 0.18
CA ARG A 71 -15.36 -4.96 -1.01
C ARG A 71 -14.43 -6.13 -0.66
N PRO A 72 -14.98 -7.34 -0.49
CA PRO A 72 -14.22 -8.51 -0.03
C PRO A 72 -13.13 -8.96 -1.01
N GLU A 73 -13.22 -8.55 -2.27
CA GLU A 73 -12.26 -8.84 -3.34
C GLU A 73 -10.95 -8.05 -3.24
N THR A 74 -10.94 -6.90 -2.58
CA THR A 74 -9.73 -6.10 -2.37
C THR A 74 -8.83 -6.79 -1.32
N VAL A 75 -7.51 -6.79 -1.51
CA VAL A 75 -6.48 -7.37 -0.61
C VAL A 75 -5.68 -6.30 0.10
#